data_AF-A0A2H9QGM9-F1
#
_entry.id   AF-A0A2H9QGM9-F1
#
_cell.length_a   1.000
_cell.length_b   1.000
_cell.length_c   1.000
_cell.angle_alpha   90.00
_cell.angle_beta   90.00
_cell.angle_gamma   90.00
#
_symmetry.space_group_name_H-M   'P 1'
#
loop_
_entity.id
_entity.type
_entity.pdbx_description
1 polymer ?
#
loop_
_entity_poly.entity_id
_entity_poly.type
_entity_poly.pdbx_seq_one_letter_code
_entity_poly.pdbx_strand_id
1 'polypeptide(L)'
;KYNTGMKYTVIQGDSCFVKETLQGRKFDGIASEPFLGPYLKIKPRETEAKKIIEDLSRLYFAFFKKLSLIVKEQRIVIILPEIECSDGKKIPLTEKVFSSYFKSVNPIKWTDKKAFPYIYMEKESNINRKIFILERI
;
A
#
# COMPACT_ATOMS: atom_id res chain seq x y z
N LYS A 1 1.25 23.20 -10.92
CA LYS A 1 1.76 22.48 -12.12
C LYS A 1 3.17 22.01 -11.81
N TYR A 2 3.42 20.70 -11.75
CA TYR A 2 4.76 20.15 -11.47
C TYR A 2 5.59 20.21 -12.76
N ASN A 3 6.70 20.95 -12.74
CA ASN A 3 7.55 21.20 -13.92
C ASN A 3 8.59 20.09 -14.09
N THR A 4 8.15 18.87 -14.43
CA THR A 4 9.00 17.68 -14.44
C THR A 4 9.75 17.43 -15.75
N GLY A 5 9.45 18.18 -16.82
CA GLY A 5 10.00 17.93 -18.16
C GLY A 5 9.59 16.59 -18.80
N MET A 6 8.79 15.77 -18.10
CA MET A 6 8.40 14.44 -18.53
C MET A 6 6.99 14.43 -19.12
N LYS A 7 6.75 13.55 -20.09
CA LYS A 7 5.40 13.26 -20.61
C LYS A 7 4.65 12.42 -19.58
N TYR A 8 3.51 12.91 -19.10
CA TYR A 8 2.64 12.18 -18.18
C TYR A 8 1.18 12.26 -18.64
N THR A 9 0.39 11.30 -18.20
CA THR A 9 -1.07 11.30 -18.37
C THR A 9 -1.71 11.23 -17.00
N VAL A 10 -2.59 12.18 -16.69
CA VAL A 10 -3.39 12.18 -15.47
C VAL A 10 -4.77 11.66 -15.83
N ILE A 11 -5.23 10.67 -15.08
CA ILE A 11 -6.55 10.06 -15.26
C ILE A 11 -7.26 10.14 -13.93
N GLN A 12 -8.49 10.65 -13.93
CA GLN A 12 -9.39 10.63 -12.78
C GLN A 12 -10.28 9.40 -12.87
N GLY A 13 -10.36 8.63 -11.79
CA GLY A 13 -11.18 7.42 -11.71
C GLY A 13 -11.08 6.76 -10.35
N ASP A 14 -11.88 5.71 -10.16
CA ASP A 14 -11.84 4.88 -8.95
C ASP A 14 -10.83 3.74 -9.12
N SER A 15 -9.85 3.66 -8.22
CA SER A 15 -8.81 2.64 -8.19
C SER A 15 -9.36 1.21 -8.05
N CYS A 16 -10.56 1.03 -7.52
CA CYS A 16 -11.26 -0.26 -7.52
C CYS A 16 -11.72 -0.71 -8.92
N PHE A 17 -11.73 0.21 -9.90
CA PHE A 17 -12.05 -0.03 -11.31
C PHE A 17 -10.86 0.33 -12.21
N VAL A 18 -9.63 0.16 -11.71
CA VAL A 18 -8.42 0.58 -12.41
C VAL A 18 -8.22 -0.14 -13.75
N LYS A 19 -8.67 -1.39 -13.89
CA LYS A 19 -8.60 -2.12 -15.17
C LYS A 19 -9.47 -1.46 -16.23
N GLU A 20 -10.70 -1.12 -15.85
CA GLU A 20 -11.69 -0.50 -16.71
C GLU A 20 -11.26 0.93 -17.07
N THR A 21 -10.83 1.69 -16.06
CA THR A 21 -10.29 3.06 -16.21
C THR A 21 -9.09 3.12 -17.14
N LEU A 22 -8.19 2.13 -17.08
CA LEU A 22 -7.00 2.05 -17.92
C LEU A 22 -7.19 1.21 -19.18
N GLN A 23 -8.45 0.84 -19.51
CA GLN A 23 -8.81 0.11 -20.73
C GLN A 23 -7.99 -1.18 -20.93
N GLY A 24 -7.67 -1.88 -19.83
CA GLY A 24 -6.90 -3.12 -19.85
C GLY A 24 -5.41 -2.97 -20.15
N ARG A 25 -4.86 -1.74 -20.22
CA ARG A 25 -3.43 -1.52 -20.39
C ARG A 25 -2.61 -2.21 -19.30
N LYS A 26 -1.43 -2.69 -19.70
CA LYS A 26 -0.49 -3.39 -18.82
C LYS A 26 0.72 -2.51 -18.53
N PHE A 27 1.14 -2.47 -17.28
CA PHE A 27 2.23 -1.63 -16.81
C PHE A 27 3.42 -2.48 -16.35
N ASP A 28 4.61 -2.04 -16.71
CA ASP A 28 5.88 -2.67 -16.33
C ASP A 28 6.13 -2.56 -14.83
N GLY A 29 5.77 -1.43 -14.22
CA GLY A 29 5.84 -1.24 -12.78
C GLY A 29 4.71 -0.35 -12.27
N ILE A 30 4.41 -0.48 -10.98
CA ILE A 30 3.40 0.33 -10.31
C ILE A 30 3.96 0.80 -8.97
N ALA A 31 3.75 2.07 -8.64
CA ALA A 31 3.98 2.59 -7.29
C ALA A 31 2.68 3.22 -6.80
N SER A 32 2.25 2.90 -5.58
CA SER A 32 1.01 3.45 -5.04
C SER A 32 1.04 3.59 -3.51
N GLU A 33 0.39 4.65 -3.02
CA GLU A 33 0.00 4.83 -1.63
C GLU A 33 -1.53 4.83 -1.58
N PRO A 34 -2.18 3.68 -1.37
CA PRO A 34 -3.62 3.64 -1.22
C PRO A 34 -4.05 4.38 0.05
N PHE A 35 -5.36 4.59 0.18
CA PHE A 35 -5.94 5.19 1.39
C PHE A 35 -5.49 4.44 2.64
N LEU A 36 -4.76 5.13 3.53
CA LEU A 36 -4.15 4.54 4.72
C LEU A 36 -5.11 4.40 5.92
N GLY A 37 -6.31 4.96 5.80
CA GLY A 37 -7.26 5.09 6.90
C GLY A 37 -7.65 6.54 7.14
N PRO A 38 -8.67 6.78 8.00
CA PRO A 38 -9.09 8.11 8.36
C PRO A 38 -7.98 8.88 9.06
N TYR A 39 -8.02 10.21 9.00
CA TYR A 39 -7.10 11.04 9.76
C TYR A 39 -7.35 10.87 11.27
N LEU A 40 -6.32 10.44 11.99
CA LEU A 40 -6.37 10.16 13.42
C LEU A 40 -5.70 11.31 14.19
N LYS A 41 -6.50 12.23 14.73
CA LYS A 41 -6.00 13.35 15.56
C LYS A 41 -5.31 12.88 16.84
N ILE A 42 -5.83 11.79 17.42
CA ILE A 42 -5.30 11.13 18.60
C ILE A 42 -5.14 9.64 18.31
N LYS A 43 -4.27 8.97 19.07
CA LYS A 43 -4.10 7.52 18.97
C LYS A 43 -5.41 6.83 19.38
N PRO A 44 -5.97 5.95 18.53
CA PRO A 44 -7.21 5.24 18.82
C PRO A 44 -7.00 4.16 19.88
N ARG A 45 -8.10 3.64 20.41
CA ARG A 45 -8.08 2.39 21.19
C ARG A 45 -7.83 1.20 20.26
N GLU A 46 -7.36 0.09 20.82
CA GLU A 46 -7.11 -1.15 20.07
C GLU A 46 -8.34 -1.63 19.28
N THR A 47 -9.53 -1.54 19.86
CA THR A 47 -10.79 -1.95 19.22
C THR A 47 -11.13 -1.09 18.00
N GLU A 48 -10.89 0.22 18.09
CA GLU A 48 -11.09 1.16 16.98
C GLU A 48 -10.06 0.93 15.87
N ALA A 49 -8.78 0.76 16.23
CA ALA A 49 -7.71 0.45 15.30
C ALA A 49 -8.00 -0.86 14.53
N LYS A 50 -8.47 -1.91 15.21
CA LYS A 50 -8.85 -3.19 14.58
C LYS A 50 -9.98 -3.00 13.58
N LYS A 51 -11.00 -2.20 13.91
CA LYS A 51 -12.11 -1.91 12.99
C LYS A 51 -11.62 -1.20 11.73
N ILE A 52 -10.76 -0.18 11.88
CA ILE A 52 -10.16 0.53 10.74
C ILE A 52 -9.36 -0.44 9.86
N ILE A 53 -8.53 -1.30 10.46
CA ILE A 53 -7.74 -2.30 9.72
C ILE A 53 -8.62 -3.32 9.02
N GLU A 54 -9.75 -3.72 9.59
CA GLU A 54 -10.70 -4.62 8.94
C GLU A 54 -11.32 -3.98 7.69
N ASP A 55 -11.78 -2.73 7.80
CA ASP A 55 -12.34 -1.97 6.67
C ASP A 55 -11.29 -1.78 5.56
N LEU A 56 -10.06 -1.42 5.94
CA LEU A 56 -8.93 -1.32 5.02
C LEU A 56 -8.58 -2.66 4.38
N SER A 57 -8.69 -3.79 5.10
CA SER A 57 -8.41 -5.12 4.55
C SER A 57 -9.33 -5.44 3.37
N ARG A 58 -10.61 -5.08 3.45
CA ARG A 58 -11.57 -5.28 2.35
C ARG A 58 -11.23 -4.43 1.13
N LEU A 59 -10.90 -3.15 1.36
CA LEU A 59 -10.49 -2.21 0.31
C LEU A 59 -9.21 -2.69 -0.39
N TYR A 60 -8.18 -3.02 0.39
CA TYR A 60 -6.89 -3.46 -0.14
C TYR A 60 -7.02 -4.79 -0.89
N PHE A 61 -7.81 -5.74 -0.41
CA PHE A 61 -8.05 -7.00 -1.13
C PHE A 61 -8.67 -6.75 -2.51
N ALA A 62 -9.70 -5.90 -2.59
CA ALA A 62 -10.31 -5.53 -3.87
C ALA A 62 -9.31 -4.81 -4.80
N PHE A 63 -8.52 -3.89 -4.23
CA PHE A 63 -7.47 -3.17 -4.95
C PHE A 63 -6.41 -4.13 -5.53
N PHE A 64 -5.83 -5.02 -4.72
CA PHE A 64 -4.80 -5.96 -5.19
C PHE A 64 -5.33 -6.95 -6.22
N LYS A 65 -6.57 -7.43 -6.06
CA LYS A 65 -7.23 -8.25 -7.08
C LYS A 65 -7.22 -7.56 -8.44
N LYS A 66 -7.58 -6.27 -8.49
CA LYS A 66 -7.62 -5.49 -9.73
C LYS A 66 -6.22 -5.13 -10.24
N LEU A 67 -5.29 -4.83 -9.33
CA LEU A 67 -3.90 -4.55 -9.64
C LEU A 67 -3.25 -5.73 -10.40
N SER A 68 -3.53 -6.96 -9.98
CA SER A 68 -3.03 -8.19 -10.62
C SER A 68 -3.43 -8.29 -12.09
N LEU A 69 -4.51 -7.62 -12.49
CA LEU A 69 -5.02 -7.61 -13.86
C LEU A 69 -4.36 -6.55 -14.75
N ILE A 70 -3.56 -5.63 -14.21
CA ILE A 70 -2.93 -4.55 -14.98
C ILE A 70 -1.40 -4.52 -14.85
N VAL A 71 -0.83 -5.25 -13.90
CA VAL A 71 0.63 -5.35 -13.75
C VAL A 71 1.18 -6.49 -14.60
N LYS A 72 2.35 -6.26 -15.20
CA LYS A 72 3.21 -7.31 -15.79
C LYS A 72 4.01 -8.01 -14.68
N GLU A 73 4.98 -8.85 -15.03
CA GLU A 73 5.74 -9.67 -14.08
C GLU A 73 6.89 -8.92 -13.35
N GLN A 74 6.99 -7.58 -13.45
CA GLN A 74 8.13 -6.88 -12.83
C GLN A 74 7.89 -6.54 -11.37
N ARG A 75 7.53 -5.30 -11.00
CA ARG A 75 7.53 -4.87 -9.58
C ARG A 75 6.44 -3.87 -9.23
N ILE A 76 5.90 -4.02 -8.03
CA ILE A 76 4.99 -3.07 -7.41
C ILE A 76 5.62 -2.53 -6.13
N VAL A 77 5.64 -1.21 -5.96
CA VAL A 77 5.92 -0.56 -4.67
C VAL A 77 4.58 -0.18 -4.06
N ILE A 78 4.29 -0.67 -2.86
CA ILE A 78 3.01 -0.41 -2.19
C ILE A 78 3.20 -0.08 -0.72
N ILE A 79 2.34 0.79 -0.20
CA ILE A 79 2.32 1.16 1.22
C ILE A 79 1.13 0.51 1.91
N LEU A 80 1.41 -0.23 2.98
CA LEU A 80 0.41 -0.76 3.91
C LEU A 80 0.46 0.04 5.23
N PRO A 81 -0.70 0.41 5.80
CA PRO A 81 -0.76 1.14 7.06
C PRO A 81 -0.52 0.23 8.28
N GLU A 82 0.02 0.81 9.33
CA GLU A 82 0.07 0.24 10.67
C GLU A 82 -0.35 1.33 11.68
N ILE A 83 -1.44 1.08 12.39
CA ILE A 83 -2.04 2.06 13.30
C ILE A 83 -1.42 1.90 14.69
N GLU A 84 -0.95 3.00 15.27
CA GLU A 84 -0.46 3.02 16.64
C GLU A 84 -1.57 3.39 17.63
N CYS A 85 -1.83 2.50 18.58
CA CYS A 85 -2.84 2.64 19.62
C CYS A 85 -2.34 3.49 20.79
N SER A 86 -3.28 3.97 21.61
CA SER A 86 -2.98 4.76 22.81
C SER A 86 -2.13 4.01 23.84
N ASP A 87 -2.17 2.68 23.86
CA ASP A 87 -1.36 1.80 24.72
C ASP A 87 0.00 1.42 24.11
N GLY A 88 0.36 2.00 22.97
CA GLY A 88 1.59 1.72 22.24
C GLY A 88 1.56 0.45 21.38
N LYS A 89 0.45 -0.32 21.39
CA LYS A 89 0.30 -1.44 20.46
C LYS A 89 0.19 -0.95 19.04
N LYS A 90 0.69 -1.75 18.11
CA LYS A 90 0.66 -1.47 16.67
C LYS A 90 -0.20 -2.51 15.99
N ILE A 91 -1.23 -2.06 15.27
CA ILE A 91 -2.16 -2.93 14.55
C ILE A 91 -1.88 -2.77 13.05
N PRO A 92 -1.15 -3.72 12.43
CA PRO A 92 -0.77 -3.61 11.03
C PRO A 92 -1.87 -4.13 10.10
N LEU A 93 -1.97 -3.52 8.93
CA LEU A 93 -2.53 -4.22 7.77
C LEU A 93 -1.52 -5.30 7.35
N THR A 94 -1.99 -6.54 7.24
CA THR A 94 -1.11 -7.71 7.04
C THR A 94 -0.98 -8.08 5.57
N GLU A 95 0.07 -8.83 5.22
CA GLU A 95 0.35 -9.28 3.84
C GLU A 95 -0.75 -10.16 3.23
N LYS A 96 -1.67 -10.68 4.06
CA LYS A 96 -2.82 -11.46 3.62
C LYS A 96 -3.68 -10.76 2.56
N VAL A 97 -3.67 -9.43 2.53
CA VAL A 97 -4.45 -8.65 1.55
C VAL A 97 -3.90 -8.80 0.12
N PHE A 98 -2.64 -9.18 -0.06
CA PHE A 98 -2.00 -9.33 -1.38
C PHE A 98 -1.48 -10.74 -1.66
N SER A 99 -1.33 -11.59 -0.64
CA SER A 99 -0.63 -12.89 -0.75
C SER A 99 -1.25 -13.88 -1.74
N SER A 100 -2.51 -13.69 -2.15
CA SER A 100 -3.16 -14.50 -3.20
C SER A 100 -2.75 -14.12 -4.62
N TYR A 101 -2.11 -12.96 -4.81
CA TYR A 101 -1.79 -12.39 -6.12
C TYR A 101 -0.32 -12.02 -6.26
N PHE A 102 0.34 -11.75 -5.14
CA PHE A 102 1.67 -11.18 -5.07
C PHE A 102 2.47 -11.80 -3.93
N LYS A 103 3.78 -11.85 -4.11
CA LYS A 103 4.76 -12.16 -3.07
C LYS A 103 5.59 -10.93 -2.75
N SER A 104 5.94 -10.74 -1.49
CA SER A 104 6.86 -9.67 -1.09
C SER A 104 8.30 -10.05 -1.42
N VAL A 105 9.10 -9.11 -1.91
CA VAL A 105 10.48 -9.34 -2.33
C VAL A 105 11.35 -8.24 -1.74
N ASN A 106 12.40 -8.62 -1.03
CA ASN A 106 13.40 -7.68 -0.54
C ASN A 106 14.46 -7.46 -1.64
N PRO A 107 14.51 -6.31 -2.31
CA PRO A 107 15.52 -6.08 -3.35
C PRO A 107 16.91 -5.75 -2.78
N ILE A 108 17.00 -5.44 -1.47
CA ILE A 108 18.24 -5.03 -0.84
C ILE A 108 19.00 -6.29 -0.42
N LYS A 109 20.09 -6.59 -1.14
CA LYS A 109 21.00 -7.71 -0.84
C LYS A 109 22.08 -7.38 0.20
N TRP A 110 22.13 -6.14 0.70
CA TRP A 110 23.22 -5.68 1.54
C TRP A 110 23.04 -6.12 3.00
N THR A 111 24.17 -6.39 3.64
CA THR A 111 24.34 -6.85 5.03
C THR A 111 23.89 -5.83 6.10
N ASP A 112 23.37 -4.68 5.69
CA ASP A 112 22.82 -3.68 6.62
C ASP A 112 21.39 -4.05 7.00
N LYS A 113 21.22 -4.28 8.31
CA LYS A 113 20.03 -4.76 9.03
C LYS A 113 18.79 -3.85 8.95
N LYS A 114 18.55 -3.12 7.86
CA LYS A 114 17.24 -2.48 7.67
C LYS A 114 16.23 -3.58 7.38
N ALA A 115 15.41 -3.87 8.39
CA ALA A 115 14.32 -4.83 8.29
C ALA A 115 13.40 -4.46 7.12
N PHE A 116 13.09 -5.45 6.28
CA PHE A 116 12.04 -5.35 5.27
C PHE A 116 10.74 -5.90 5.87
N PRO A 117 9.57 -5.25 5.65
CA PRO A 117 9.31 -4.06 4.84
C PRO A 117 9.94 -2.79 5.44
N TYR A 118 10.22 -1.79 4.61
CA TYR A 118 10.74 -0.51 5.11
C TYR A 118 9.64 0.25 5.84
N ILE A 119 9.92 0.68 7.07
CA ILE A 119 8.95 1.43 7.88
C ILE A 119 9.31 2.91 7.86
N TYR A 120 8.38 3.72 7.36
CA TYR A 120 8.44 5.17 7.43
C TYR A 120 7.42 5.69 8.44
N MET A 121 7.89 6.51 9.37
CA MET A 121 7.07 7.16 10.40
C MET A 121 7.05 8.66 10.10
N GLU A 122 5.87 9.19 9.82
CA GLU A 122 5.67 10.63 9.65
C GLU A 122 5.35 11.25 11.01
N LYS A 123 6.06 12.32 11.39
CA LYS A 123 6.00 12.89 12.75
C LYS A 123 4.59 13.30 13.20
N GLU A 124 3.73 13.65 12.25
CA GLU A 124 2.37 14.17 12.50
C GLU A 124 1.27 13.11 12.27
N SER A 125 1.64 11.87 11.94
CA SER A 125 0.71 10.78 11.63
C SER A 125 0.72 9.73 12.72
N ASN A 126 -0.47 9.30 13.16
CA ASN A 126 -0.65 8.10 14.00
C ASN A 126 -0.71 6.79 13.17
N ILE A 127 -0.40 6.88 11.87
CA ILE A 127 -0.36 5.76 10.93
C ILE A 127 1.06 5.65 10.36
N ASN A 128 1.72 4.53 10.67
CA ASN A 128 3.01 4.16 10.11
C ASN A 128 2.83 3.62 8.70
N ARG A 129 3.80 3.91 7.82
CA ARG A 129 3.82 3.45 6.43
C ARG A 129 4.79 2.30 6.28
N LYS A 130 4.27 1.09 6.02
CA LYS A 130 5.07 -0.09 5.69
C LYS A 130 5.19 -0.19 4.17
N ILE A 131 6.39 0.10 3.66
CA ILE A 131 6.70 0.09 2.23
C ILE A 131 7.16 -1.31 1.82
N PHE A 132 6.37 -1.94 0.96
CA PHE A 132 6.63 -3.25 0.38
C PHE A 132 7.02 -3.12 -1.08
N ILE A 133 7.85 -4.07 -1.51
CA ILE A 133 8.09 -4.35 -2.93
C ILE A 133 7.53 -5.72 -3.21
N LEU A 134 6.69 -5.82 -4.23
CA LEU A 134 5.95 -7.02 -4.58
C LEU A 134 6.25 -7.47 -6.01
N GLU A 135 6.25 -8.78 -6.20
CA GLU A 135 6.26 -9.44 -7.51
C GLU A 135 4.96 -10.24 -7.66
N ARG A 136 4.45 -10.33 -8.88
CA ARG A 136 3.27 -11.16 -9.18
C ARG A 136 3.63 -12.65 -9.03
N ILE A 137 2.68 -13.43 -8.48
CA ILE A 137 2.78 -14.90 -8.41
C ILE A 137 2.39 -15.51 -9.75
#